data_AF-A0A524EAR7-F1
#
_entry.id   AF-A0A524EAR7-F1
#
_cell.length_a   1.000
_cell.length_b   1.000
_cell.length_c   1.000
_cell.angle_alpha   90.00
_cell.angle_beta   90.00
_cell.angle_gamma   90.00
#
_symmetry.space_group_name_H-M   'P 1'
#
loop_
_entity.id
_entity.type
_entity.pdbx_description
1 polymer ?
#
loop_
_entity_poly.entity_id
_entity_poly.type
_entity_poly.pdbx_seq_one_letter_code
_entity_poly.pdbx_strand_id
1 'polypeptide(L)' 'EDNKKLERLCNEARWYFAHLSESDITEEMWKHLLLAENSDGRGWDPIPERRLDCFSNAYEAIELARERYLERYIRKTPK' A
#
# COMPACT_ATOMS: atom_id res chain seq x y z
N GLU A 1 -12.18 -13.24 -6.95
CA GLU A 1 -12.47 -12.55 -5.67
C GLU A 1 -11.24 -11.79 -5.17
N ASP A 2 -10.09 -12.47 -5.14
CA ASP A 2 -8.80 -11.93 -4.67
C ASP A 2 -8.32 -10.67 -5.37
N ASN A 3 -8.39 -10.59 -6.71
CA ASN A 3 -7.95 -9.38 -7.42
C ASN A 3 -8.76 -8.14 -7.02
N LYS A 4 -10.06 -8.29 -6.71
CA LYS A 4 -10.89 -7.18 -6.20
C LYS A 4 -10.51 -6.83 -4.75
N LYS A 5 -10.06 -7.80 -3.96
CA LYS A 5 -9.55 -7.56 -2.59
C LYS A 5 -8.20 -6.84 -2.64
N LEU A 6 -7.26 -7.30 -3.46
CA LEU A 6 -5.98 -6.63 -3.68
C LEU A 6 -6.16 -5.21 -4.18
N GLU A 7 -7.09 -4.98 -5.13
CA GLU A 7 -7.37 -3.64 -5.62
C GLU A 7 -7.90 -2.71 -4.51
N ARG A 8 -8.75 -3.21 -3.61
CA ARG A 8 -9.21 -2.44 -2.45
C ARG A 8 -8.06 -2.07 -1.52
N LEU A 9 -7.16 -3.01 -1.23
CA LEU A 9 -5.98 -2.77 -0.38
C LEU A 9 -5.02 -1.76 -1.02
N CYS A 10 -4.74 -1.90 -2.33
CA CYS A 10 -3.89 -0.94 -3.04
C CYS A 10 -4.52 0.47 -3.04
N ASN A 11 -5.85 0.56 -3.22
CA ASN A 11 -6.55 1.85 -3.15
C ASN A 11 -6.54 2.46 -1.74
N GLU A 12 -6.54 1.66 -0.69
CA GLU A 12 -6.35 2.15 0.68
C GLU A 12 -4.95 2.75 0.88
N ALA A 13 -3.89 2.07 0.42
CA ALA A 13 -2.54 2.63 0.44
C ALA A 13 -2.45 3.95 -0.36
N ARG A 14 -2.99 3.97 -1.58
CA ARG A 14 -3.05 5.18 -2.42
C ARG A 14 -3.84 6.31 -1.76
N TRP A 15 -4.90 6.01 -1.01
CA TRP A 15 -5.64 7.00 -0.25
C TRP A 15 -4.77 7.70 0.79
N TYR A 16 -3.94 6.96 1.54
CA TYR A 16 -2.98 7.57 2.46
C TYR A 16 -1.95 8.42 1.73
N PHE A 17 -1.39 7.91 0.62
CA PHE A 17 -0.41 8.66 -0.18
C PHE A 17 -0.97 10.01 -0.65
N ALA A 18 -2.24 10.04 -1.07
CA ALA A 18 -2.91 11.27 -1.50
C ALA A 18 -3.04 12.34 -0.40
N HIS A 19 -2.89 11.96 0.87
CA HIS A 19 -2.95 12.87 2.03
C HIS A 19 -1.58 13.18 2.64
N LEU A 20 -0.51 12.59 2.10
CA LEU A 20 0.86 12.86 2.46
C LEU A 20 1.47 13.89 1.51
N SER A 21 2.44 14.68 1.98
CA SER A 21 3.29 15.45 1.05
C SER A 21 4.31 14.52 0.40
N GLU A 22 4.83 14.89 -0.78
CA GLU A 22 5.85 14.12 -1.48
C GLU A 22 7.07 13.79 -0.58
N SER A 23 7.46 14.71 0.30
CA SER A 23 8.55 14.52 1.27
C SER A 23 8.28 13.41 2.31
N ASP A 24 7.01 13.08 2.55
CA ASP A 24 6.59 12.11 3.56
C ASP A 24 6.43 10.71 2.94
N ILE A 25 6.36 10.62 1.60
CA ILE A 25 6.23 9.36 0.87
C ILE A 25 7.64 8.83 0.59
N THR A 26 7.97 7.68 1.17
CA THR A 26 9.29 7.07 1.00
C THR A 26 9.35 6.15 -0.23
N GLU A 27 10.57 5.89 -0.72
CA GLU A 27 10.79 4.89 -1.79
C GLU A 27 10.31 3.49 -1.37
N GLU A 28 10.42 3.16 -0.09
CA GLU A 28 9.97 1.88 0.45
C GLU A 28 8.45 1.70 0.36
N MET A 29 7.69 2.76 0.64
CA MET A 29 6.23 2.76 0.46
C MET A 29 5.86 2.49 -1.00
N TRP A 30 6.54 3.18 -1.94
CA TRP A 30 6.33 2.95 -3.37
C TRP A 30 6.71 1.53 -3.80
N LYS A 31 7.84 1.02 -3.31
CA LYS A 31 8.29 -0.34 -3.59
C LYS A 31 7.24 -1.37 -3.21
N HIS A 32 6.68 -1.29 -2.00
CA HIS A 32 5.64 -2.22 -1.57
C HIS A 32 4.36 -2.10 -2.39
N LEU A 33 3.91 -0.88 -2.69
CA LEU A 33 2.72 -0.69 -3.54
C LEU A 33 2.93 -1.29 -4.94
N LEU A 34 4.08 -1.07 -5.58
CA LEU A 34 4.39 -1.62 -6.90
C LEU A 34 4.47 -3.16 -6.89
N LEU A 35 5.04 -3.76 -5.84
CA LEU A 35 5.08 -5.21 -5.67
C LEU A 35 3.68 -5.80 -5.41
N ALA A 36 2.81 -5.07 -4.71
CA ALA A 36 1.41 -5.46 -4.51
C ALA A 36 0.62 -5.51 -5.84
N GLU A 37 1.06 -4.75 -6.84
CA GLU A 37 0.47 -4.68 -8.18
C GLU A 37 1.11 -5.63 -9.19
N ASN A 38 2.02 -6.50 -8.75
CA ASN A 38 2.71 -7.44 -9.63
C ASN A 38 1.75 -8.33 -10.43
N SER A 39 1.94 -8.37 -11.74
CA SER A 39 1.10 -9.13 -12.68
C SER A 39 1.19 -10.63 -12.48
N ASP A 40 2.31 -11.18 -12.02
CA ASP A 40 2.48 -12.62 -11.82
C ASP A 40 1.56 -13.16 -10.71
N GLY A 41 1.19 -12.31 -9.75
CA GLY A 41 0.23 -12.63 -8.68
C GLY A 41 -1.22 -12.22 -8.98
N ARG A 42 -1.44 -11.37 -10.00
CA ARG A 42 -2.75 -10.75 -10.29
C ARG A 42 -3.29 -11.01 -11.70
N GLY A 43 -2.49 -11.62 -12.57
CA GLY A 43 -2.78 -11.84 -13.98
C GLY A 43 -3.85 -12.91 -14.24
N TRP A 44 -3.92 -13.33 -15.51
CA TRP A 44 -4.90 -14.30 -15.97
C TRP A 44 -4.67 -15.72 -15.43
N ASP A 45 -3.39 -16.12 -15.29
CA ASP A 45 -2.96 -17.36 -14.63
C ASP A 45 -1.98 -17.04 -13.49
N PRO A 46 -2.52 -16.72 -12.29
CA PRO A 46 -1.73 -16.20 -11.18
C PRO A 46 -0.95 -17.31 -10.48
N ILE A 47 0.33 -17.08 -10.23
CA ILE A 47 1.16 -17.97 -9.40
C ILE A 47 0.72 -17.79 -7.92
N PRO A 48 0.26 -18.85 -7.23
CA PRO A 48 -0.27 -18.73 -5.87
C PRO A 48 0.67 -18.04 -4.87
N GLU A 49 1.96 -18.37 -4.92
CA GLU A 49 2.99 -17.79 -4.06
C GLU A 49 3.14 -16.29 -4.34
N ARG A 50 3.13 -15.88 -5.62
CA ARG A 50 3.17 -14.47 -6.01
C ARG A 50 1.91 -13.72 -5.61
N ARG A 51 0.76 -14.39 -5.59
CA ARG A 51 -0.48 -13.81 -5.08
C ARG A 51 -0.40 -13.53 -3.59
N LEU A 52 0.21 -14.43 -2.80
CA LEU A 52 0.48 -14.18 -1.38
C LEU A 52 1.46 -13.03 -1.20
N ASP A 53 2.53 -12.98 -2.01
CA ASP A 53 3.47 -11.84 -2.02
C ASP A 53 2.74 -10.52 -2.28
N CYS A 54 1.79 -10.47 -3.23
CA CYS A 54 0.99 -9.28 -3.51
C CYS A 54 0.19 -8.83 -2.27
N PHE A 55 -0.42 -9.77 -1.54
CA PHE A 55 -1.17 -9.44 -0.32
C PHE A 55 -0.24 -8.90 0.77
N SER A 56 0.88 -9.57 1.04
CA SER A 56 1.84 -9.13 2.04
C SER A 56 2.34 -7.72 1.75
N ASN A 57 2.71 -7.45 0.50
CA ASN A 57 3.16 -6.11 0.09
C ASN A 57 2.06 -5.05 0.15
N ALA A 58 0.80 -5.42 -0.12
CA ALA A 58 -0.32 -4.49 0.04
C ALA A 58 -0.50 -4.07 1.51
N TYR A 59 -0.39 -5.02 2.45
CA TYR A 59 -0.47 -4.73 3.88
C TYR A 59 0.70 -3.85 4.35
N GLU A 60 1.94 -4.16 3.95
CA GLU A 60 3.11 -3.34 4.28
C GLU A 60 2.98 -1.91 3.75
N ALA A 61 2.51 -1.74 2.51
CA ALA A 61 2.27 -0.41 1.94
C ALA A 61 1.23 0.38 2.75
N ILE A 62 0.16 -0.26 3.21
CA ILE A 62 -0.87 0.35 4.05
C ILE A 62 -0.30 0.74 5.41
N GLU A 63 0.40 -0.16 6.09
CA GLU A 63 0.96 0.07 7.43
C GLU A 63 1.93 1.25 7.42
N LEU A 64 2.92 1.24 6.51
CA LEU A 64 3.88 2.34 6.38
C LEU A 64 3.18 3.68 6.08
N ALA A 65 2.21 3.69 5.16
CA ALA A 65 1.49 4.92 4.80
C ALA A 65 0.60 5.44 5.94
N ARG A 66 -0.05 4.53 6.66
CA ARG A 66 -0.90 4.84 7.80
C ARG A 66 -0.07 5.42 8.95
N GLU A 67 1.06 4.82 9.27
CA GLU A 67 1.97 5.33 10.30
C GLU A 67 2.41 6.76 9.98
N ARG A 68 2.88 7.02 8.76
CA ARG A 68 3.26 8.37 8.31
C ARG A 68 2.11 9.36 8.37
N TYR A 69 0.92 8.94 7.94
CA TYR A 69 -0.27 9.76 8.00
C TYR A 69 -0.60 10.12 9.46
N LEU A 70 -0.62 9.16 10.37
CA LEU A 70 -0.91 9.39 11.78
C LEU A 70 0.15 10.29 12.45
N GLU A 71 1.44 10.08 12.16
CA GLU A 71 2.52 10.96 12.64
C GLU A 71 2.27 12.43 12.29
N ARG A 72 1.82 12.69 11.05
CA ARG A 72 1.51 14.04 10.56
C ARG A 72 0.28 14.63 11.24
N TYR A 73 -0.79 13.85 11.40
CA TYR A 73 -2.05 14.34 11.98
C TYR A 73 -1.95 14.56 13.49
N ILE A 74 -1.32 13.64 14.22
CA ILE A 74 -1.14 13.75 15.68
C ILE A 74 -0.26 14.97 16.01
N ARG A 75 0.84 15.19 15.27
CA ARG A 75 1.74 16.34 15.51
C ARG A 75 1.14 17.69 15.11
N LYS A 76 0.12 17.72 14.24
CA LYS A 76 -0.57 18.95 13.82
C LYS A 76 -1.73 19.37 14.73
N THR A 77 -2.07 18.59 15.75
CA THR A 77 -3.13 18.99 16.70
C THR A 77 -2.48 19.85 17.79
N PRO A 78 -2.69 21.18 17.81
CA PRO A 78 -2.26 21.99 18.95
C PRO A 78 -3.06 21.53 20.18
N LYS A 79 -2.40 21.44 21.34
CA LYS A 79 -3.10 21.36 22.63
C LYS A 79 -3.94 22.61 22.86
#